data_AF-A0A4Y8C5X2-F1
#
_entry.id   AF-A0A4Y8C5X2-F1
#
_cell.length_a   1.000
_cell.length_b   1.000
_cell.length_c   1.000
_cell.angle_alpha   90.00
_cell.angle_beta   90.00
_cell.angle_gamma   90.00
#
_symmetry.space_group_name_H-M   'P 1'
#
loop_
_entity.id
_entity.type
_entity.pdbx_description
1 polymer ?
#
loop_
_entity_poly.entity_id
_entity_poly.type
_entity_poly.pdbx_seq_one_letter_code
_entity_poly.pdbx_strand_id
1 'polypeptide(L)' 'ETLNSFLNDNQITALGHVERAILRLGAYELLFTDTPSAIVINEAIELAKELANDNSPKFINGVLDALIKAKK' A
#
# COMPACT_ATOMS: atom_id res chain seq x y z
N GLU A 1 2.48 7.43 10.80
CA GLU A 1 3.90 7.28 11.15
C GLU A 1 4.52 6.02 10.55
N THR A 2 3.94 4.83 10.71
CA THR A 2 4.54 3.58 10.17
C THR A 2 4.78 3.61 8.66
N LEU A 3 3.79 4.00 7.84
CA LEU A 3 3.99 4.13 6.39
C LEU A 3 5.06 5.15 5.99
N ASN A 4 5.16 6.26 6.71
CA ASN A 4 6.15 7.31 6.51
C ASN A 4 7.58 6.84 6.84
N SER A 5 7.72 5.82 7.69
CA SER A 5 8.99 5.16 7.93
C SER A 5 9.39 4.23 6.78
N PHE A 6 8.41 3.66 6.05
CA PHE A 6 8.65 2.71 4.96
C PHE A 6 8.76 3.37 3.59
N LEU A 7 8.12 4.51 3.43
CA LEU A 7 8.21 5.37 2.26
C LEU A 7 8.71 6.72 2.71
N ASN A 8 9.81 7.22 2.12
CA ASN A 8 10.29 8.58 2.37
C ASN A 8 9.10 9.55 2.38
N ASP A 9 8.99 10.40 3.42
CA ASP A 9 7.84 11.32 3.58
C ASP A 9 7.53 12.12 2.30
N ASN A 10 8.58 12.57 1.61
CA ASN A 10 8.49 13.28 0.34
C ASN A 10 7.82 12.45 -0.77
N GLN A 11 8.03 11.13 -0.81
CA GLN A 11 7.41 10.21 -1.76
C GLN A 11 5.92 10.04 -1.45
N ILE A 12 5.54 9.91 -0.18
CA ILE A 12 4.12 9.80 0.20
C ILE A 12 3.36 11.09 -0.14
N THR A 13 3.93 12.25 0.17
CA THR A 13 3.26 13.53 -0.11
C THR A 13 3.07 13.80 -1.60
N ALA A 14 3.91 13.22 -2.46
CA ALA A 14 3.79 13.32 -3.92
C ALA A 14 2.71 12.41 -4.52
N LEU A 15 2.19 11.44 -3.76
CA LEU A 15 1.12 10.56 -4.21
C LEU A 15 -0.23 11.27 -4.22
N GLY A 16 -1.10 10.84 -5.14
CA GLY A 16 -2.50 11.24 -5.13
C GLY A 16 -3.20 10.85 -3.82
N HIS A 17 -4.36 11.46 -3.58
CA HIS A 17 -5.14 11.18 -2.36
C HIS A 17 -5.61 9.73 -2.32
N VAL A 18 -5.94 9.14 -3.48
CA VAL A 18 -6.42 7.76 -3.60
C VAL A 18 -5.30 6.77 -3.32
N GLU A 19 -4.12 6.92 -3.92
CA GLU A 19 -2.99 6.01 -3.68
C GLU A 19 -2.60 6.00 -2.20
N ARG A 20 -2.60 7.17 -1.54
CA ARG A 20 -2.34 7.27 -0.10
C ARG A 20 -3.39 6.56 0.74
N ALA A 21 -4.66 6.64 0.37
CA ALA A 21 -5.74 5.97 1.09
C ALA A 21 -5.62 4.45 0.96
N ILE A 22 -5.39 3.93 -0.25
CA ILE A 22 -5.20 2.50 -0.50
C ILE A 22 -4.00 1.97 0.26
N LEU A 23 -2.85 2.66 0.21
CA LEU A 23 -1.66 2.25 0.95
C LEU A 23 -1.88 2.22 2.47
N ARG A 24 -2.60 3.19 3.02
CA ARG A 24 -2.95 3.23 4.45
C ARG A 24 -3.84 2.06 4.85
N LEU A 25 -4.85 1.76 4.05
CA LEU A 25 -5.75 0.65 4.29
C LEU A 25 -4.99 -0.68 4.22
N GLY A 26 -4.26 -0.93 3.14
CA GLY A 26 -3.49 -2.16 2.96
C GLY A 26 -2.41 -2.34 4.04
N ALA A 27 -1.69 -1.27 4.40
CA ALA A 27 -0.70 -1.33 5.48
C ALA A 27 -1.35 -1.62 6.84
N TYR A 28 -2.52 -1.05 7.12
CA TYR A 28 -3.23 -1.33 8.36
C TYR A 28 -3.61 -2.82 8.46
N GLU A 29 -4.23 -3.36 7.41
CA GLU A 29 -4.63 -4.78 7.39
C GLU A 29 -3.42 -5.71 7.53
N LEU A 30 -2.33 -5.43 6.83
CA LEU A 30 -1.10 -6.24 6.92
C LEU A 30 -0.45 -6.23 8.31
N LEU A 31 -0.57 -5.14 9.06
CA LEU A 31 0.14 -4.94 10.32
C LEU A 31 -0.69 -5.31 11.54
N PHE A 32 -2.01 -5.08 11.49
CA PHE A 32 -2.86 -5.08 12.67
C PHE A 32 -4.05 -6.05 12.58
N THR A 33 -4.13 -6.86 11.53
CA THR A 33 -5.19 -7.88 11.37
C THR A 33 -4.61 -9.24 11.02
N ASP A 34 -5.46 -10.27 11.07
CA ASP A 34 -5.12 -11.64 10.69
C ASP A 34 -5.42 -11.95 9.20
N THR A 35 -5.76 -10.93 8.41
CA THR A 35 -6.06 -11.11 6.99
C THR A 35 -4.80 -11.58 6.23
N PRO A 36 -4.88 -12.67 5.44
CA PRO A 36 -3.74 -13.16 4.68
C PRO A 36 -3.14 -12.09 3.77
N SER A 37 -1.81 -11.94 3.81
CA SER A 37 -1.14 -10.84 3.13
C SER A 37 -1.35 -10.80 1.61
N ALA A 38 -1.45 -11.98 0.98
CA ALA A 38 -1.75 -12.10 -0.45
C ALA A 38 -3.13 -11.55 -0.80
N ILE A 39 -4.12 -11.71 0.08
CA ILE A 39 -5.48 -11.18 -0.12
C ILE A 39 -5.44 -9.65 -0.02
N VAL A 40 -4.85 -9.11 1.05
CA VAL A 40 -4.75 -7.65 1.25
C VAL A 40 -4.06 -6.97 0.07
N ILE A 41 -2.96 -7.55 -0.43
CA ILE A 41 -2.23 -7.01 -1.59
C ILE A 41 -3.10 -7.07 -2.85
N ASN A 42 -3.78 -8.19 -3.10
CA ASN A 42 -4.63 -8.34 -4.27
C ASN A 42 -5.76 -7.30 -4.28
N GLU A 43 -6.47 -7.13 -3.17
CA GLU A 43 -7.55 -6.13 -3.05
C GLU A 43 -7.03 -4.71 -3.20
N ALA A 44 -5.85 -4.40 -2.64
CA ALA A 44 -5.23 -3.08 -2.83
C ALA A 44 -4.86 -2.80 -4.30
N ILE A 45 -4.44 -3.82 -5.05
CA ILE A 45 -4.16 -3.72 -6.49
C ILE A 45 -5.44 -3.49 -7.29
N GLU A 46 -6.52 -4.22 -6.99
CA GLU A 46 -7.80 -4.03 -7.67
C GLU A 46 -8.38 -2.64 -7.41
N LEU A 47 -8.36 -2.16 -6.16
CA LEU A 47 -8.74 -0.79 -5.81
C LEU A 47 -7.93 0.25 -6.59
N ALA A 48 -6.64 0.00 -6.81
CA ALA A 48 -5.78 0.90 -7.56
C ALA A 48 -6.13 0.94 -9.05
N LYS A 49 -6.56 -0.19 -9.62
CA LYS A 49 -7.02 -0.25 -11.02
C LYS A 49 -8.34 0.50 -11.21
N GLU A 50 -9.22 0.44 -10.22
CA GLU A 50 -10.54 1.07 -10.30
C GLU A 50 -10.51 2.57 -10.01
N LEU A 51 -9.66 3.01 -9.07
CA LEU A 51 -9.77 4.34 -8.47
C LEU A 51 -8.55 5.24 -8.72
N ALA A 52 -7.44 4.70 -9.20
CA ALA A 52 -6.18 5.43 -9.37
C ALA A 52 -5.66 5.37 -10.83
N ASN A 53 -4.47 5.91 -11.06
CA ASN A 53 -3.86 5.94 -12.40
C ASN A 53 -3.30 4.57 -12.82
N ASP A 54 -3.08 4.36 -14.12
CA ASP A 54 -2.57 3.10 -14.69
C ASP A 54 -1.27 2.58 -14.07
N ASN A 55 -0.43 3.48 -13.54
CA ASN A 55 0.84 3.12 -12.90
C ASN A 55 0.69 2.75 -11.41
N SER A 56 -0.42 3.10 -10.78
CA SER A 56 -0.66 2.94 -9.35
C SER A 56 -0.75 1.49 -8.89
N PRO A 57 -1.37 0.53 -9.63
CA PRO A 57 -1.40 -0.88 -9.21
C PRO A 57 -0.01 -1.49 -8.99
N LYS A 58 0.91 -1.25 -9.93
CA LYS A 58 2.30 -1.76 -9.85
C LYS A 58 3.05 -1.12 -8.69
N PHE A 59 2.88 0.19 -8.49
CA PHE A 59 3.48 0.91 -7.39
C PHE A 59 2.99 0.38 -6.03
N ILE A 60 1.68 0.26 -5.85
CA ILE A 60 1.06 -0.22 -4.60
C ILE A 60 1.51 -1.64 -4.27
N ASN A 61 1.55 -2.55 -5.25
CA ASN A 61 2.10 -3.89 -5.04
C ASN A 61 3.53 -3.83 -4.49
N GLY A 62 4.41 -3.05 -5.11
CA GLY A 62 5.81 -2.94 -4.70
C GLY A 62 5.98 -2.40 -3.27
N VAL A 63 5.17 -1.42 -2.87
CA VAL A 63 5.20 -0.86 -1.52
C VAL A 63 4.74 -1.88 -0.48
N LEU A 64 3.59 -2.52 -0.70
CA LEU A 64 3.02 -3.47 0.26
C LEU A 64 3.87 -4.74 0.39
N ASP A 65 4.48 -5.21 -0.71
CA ASP A 65 5.47 -6.30 -0.68
C ASP A 65 6.70 -5.93 0.17
N ALA A 66 7.21 -4.70 0.02
CA ALA A 66 8.34 -4.22 0.81
C ALA A 66 8.00 -4.14 2.30
N LEU A 67 6.78 -3.70 2.64
CA LEU A 67 6.29 -3.65 4.02
C LEU A 67 6.27 -5.05 4.66
N ILE A 68 5.79 -6.07 3.95
CA ILE A 68 5.76 -7.45 4.47
C ILE A 68 7.17 -8.00 4.67
N LYS A 69 8.08 -7.73 3.74
CA LYS A 69 9.48 -8.17 3.86
C LYS A 69 10.18 -7.56 5.06
N ALA A 70 9.87 -6.31 5.40
CA ALA A 70 10.44 -5.65 6.56
C ALA A 70 9.77 -6.02 7.90
N LYS A 71 8.55 -6.59 7.86
CA LYS A 71 7.87 -7.16 9.05
C LYS A 71 8.49 -8.49 9.49
N LYS A 72 9.03 -9.27 8.55
CA LYS A 72 9.72 -10.54 8.83
C LYS A 72 11.09 -10.29 9.45
#